data_AF-A0A7I9W7E3-F1
#
_entry.id   AF-A0A7I9W7E3-F1
#
_cell.length_a   1.000
_cell.length_b   1.000
_cell.length_c   1.000
_cell.angle_alpha   90.00
_cell.angle_beta   90.00
_cell.angle_gamma   90.00
#
_symmetry.space_group_name_H-M   'P 1'
#
loop_
_entity.id
_entity.type
_entity.pdbx_description
1 polymer ?
#
loop_
_entity_poly.entity_id
_entity_poly.type
_entity_poly.pdbx_seq_one_letter_code
_entity_poly.pdbx_strand_id
1 'polypeptide(L)'
;MVRGAVLVCTRGTGGLGRKREVQMTGLVESTTAGETEQRSTVQSSAQPPESGGGWFAAIDGWRGIGWLSCGAAGGFAIGWFILLAPGEVGSKADWFFGAGVLCLALVSLWQTASIQRQANQRAAAAAERLRTEVLAAHQRMARELDVAKQRHKAELESQQKLHAAELESQQKRHEADLQSQQRLHRAELDGQHRQAQTEHRHLRNQLQRQAIIEVSRSVGEHTQALATLWDRGASILTAADRSEREQAMRPIFEQIGQVVHDFSIEIANAHRIVDDDRLHQALTGVNEAVLMAIGVAQDVSADIVDGRTSQPDRISQAQRLMQERAAEARRLAWDLLRSGLDDAAE
;
A
#
# COMPACT_ATOMS: atom_id res chain seq x y z
N MET A 1 0.28 40.38 -4.17
CA MET A 1 0.93 39.96 -2.90
C MET A 1 1.57 38.61 -3.13
N VAL A 2 2.88 38.58 -3.34
CA VAL A 2 3.66 37.37 -3.59
C VAL A 2 4.34 36.99 -2.28
N ARG A 3 4.05 35.81 -1.73
CA ARG A 3 4.77 35.24 -0.59
C ARG A 3 5.73 34.19 -1.10
N GLY A 4 7.01 34.56 -1.20
CA GLY A 4 8.11 33.64 -1.44
C GLY A 4 8.51 32.95 -0.14
N ALA A 5 8.68 31.63 -0.21
CA ALA A 5 9.36 30.86 0.83
C ALA A 5 10.83 30.71 0.43
N VAL A 6 11.72 31.30 1.24
CA VAL A 6 13.17 31.12 1.14
C VAL A 6 13.54 29.95 2.03
N LEU A 7 14.08 28.88 1.42
CA LEU A 7 14.62 27.74 2.15
C LEU A 7 16.12 27.95 2.37
N VAL A 8 16.53 28.11 3.63
CA VAL A 8 17.93 28.22 4.03
C VAL A 8 18.45 26.82 4.36
N CYS A 9 19.39 26.30 3.57
CA CYS A 9 20.14 25.09 3.89
C CYS A 9 21.36 25.43 4.73
N THR A 10 21.35 25.05 6.02
CA THR A 10 22.56 25.03 6.84
C THR A 10 23.23 23.66 6.76
N ARG A 11 24.50 23.67 6.35
CA ARG A 11 25.39 22.52 6.22
C ARG A 11 25.97 22.16 7.60
N GLY A 12 25.62 20.99 8.13
CA GLY A 12 26.17 20.46 9.38
C GLY A 12 27.10 19.28 9.12
N THR A 13 28.41 19.49 9.28
CA THR A 13 29.43 18.45 9.29
C THR A 13 29.66 17.95 10.72
N GLY A 14 29.65 16.63 10.90
CA GLY A 14 30.45 15.98 11.95
C GLY A 14 29.68 15.11 12.96
N GLY A 15 30.09 13.84 13.02
CA GLY A 15 30.45 13.23 14.31
C GLY A 15 29.42 12.35 15.01
N LEU A 16 29.64 11.04 14.89
CA LEU A 16 29.57 10.04 15.97
C LEU A 16 28.26 9.91 16.77
N GLY A 17 27.50 8.87 16.40
CA GLY A 17 27.06 7.82 17.31
C GLY A 17 26.50 8.24 18.67
N ARG A 18 25.22 8.65 18.69
CA ARG A 18 24.40 8.62 19.90
C ARG A 18 22.96 8.24 19.54
N LYS A 19 22.51 7.10 20.08
CA LYS A 19 21.09 6.73 20.20
C LYS A 19 20.33 7.95 20.75
N ARG A 20 19.41 8.49 19.95
CA ARG A 20 18.40 9.43 20.43
C ARG A 20 17.07 8.69 20.50
N GLU A 21 16.57 8.54 21.72
CA GLU A 21 15.14 8.38 21.98
C GLU A 21 14.41 9.60 21.40
N VAL A 22 13.38 9.34 20.60
CA VAL A 22 12.48 10.36 20.08
C VAL A 22 11.35 10.51 21.10
N GLN A 23 11.43 11.54 21.95
CA GLN A 23 10.27 12.09 22.63
C GLN A 23 9.43 12.85 21.60
N MET A 24 8.23 12.35 21.30
CA MET A 24 7.20 13.16 20.64
C MET A 24 6.48 14.00 21.70
N THR A 25 6.91 15.25 21.84
CA THR A 25 6.11 16.31 22.48
C THR A 25 5.05 16.81 21.51
N GLY A 26 3.82 16.87 21.99
CA GLY A 26 2.62 17.01 21.17
C GLY A 26 2.37 18.38 20.55
N LEU A 27 1.41 18.35 19.64
CA LEU A 27 0.63 19.49 19.21
C LEU A 27 -0.79 18.95 18.95
N VAL A 28 -1.67 19.01 19.95
CA VAL A 28 -3.11 18.80 19.75
C VAL A 28 -3.75 20.16 19.94
N GLU A 29 -4.23 20.66 18.82
CA GLU A 29 -4.87 21.94 18.63
C GLU A 29 -6.26 21.90 19.27
N SER A 30 -6.42 22.70 20.32
CA SER A 30 -7.70 23.00 20.95
C SER A 30 -8.47 23.97 20.06
N THR A 31 -9.63 23.54 19.54
CA THR A 31 -10.68 24.45 19.09
C THR A 31 -11.91 24.25 19.96
N THR A 32 -12.31 25.35 20.57
CA THR A 32 -13.37 25.48 21.56
C THR A 32 -14.54 26.27 20.93
N ALA A 33 -15.74 25.93 21.38
CA ALA A 33 -16.95 26.76 21.51
C ALA A 33 -17.96 26.88 20.35
N GLY A 34 -19.24 26.76 20.76
CA GLY A 34 -20.49 26.98 20.02
C GLY A 34 -21.54 25.93 20.40
N GLU A 35 -22.11 25.95 21.62
CA GLU A 35 -23.48 26.47 21.92
C GLU A 35 -24.52 26.04 20.87
N THR A 36 -25.53 25.21 21.17
CA THR A 36 -26.81 25.57 21.82
C THR A 36 -27.62 24.27 21.95
N GLU A 37 -28.07 23.86 23.14
CA GLU A 37 -29.43 24.11 23.63
C GLU A 37 -30.56 23.69 22.66
N GLN A 38 -31.12 22.48 22.84
CA GLN A 38 -32.56 22.29 22.64
C GLN A 38 -33.12 21.12 23.46
N ARG A 39 -33.60 21.52 24.64
CA ARG A 39 -34.57 20.83 25.49
C ARG A 39 -35.90 20.75 24.72
N SER A 40 -36.39 19.54 24.45
CA SER A 40 -37.78 19.33 24.02
C SER A 40 -38.45 18.34 24.93
N THR A 41 -39.01 18.90 25.99
CA THR A 41 -40.12 18.36 26.78
C THR A 41 -41.36 18.38 25.87
N VAL A 42 -41.86 17.21 25.45
CA VAL A 42 -43.23 17.10 24.91
C VAL A 42 -44.08 16.39 25.95
N GLN A 43 -44.66 17.24 26.80
CA GLN A 43 -45.83 17.00 27.60
C GLN A 43 -47.03 16.97 26.62
N SER A 44 -47.67 15.82 26.46
CA SER A 44 -48.98 15.73 25.79
C SER A 44 -50.03 15.32 26.81
N SER A 45 -50.75 16.34 27.25
CA SER A 45 -52.03 16.29 27.95
C SER A 45 -53.13 15.73 27.04
N ALA A 46 -54.02 14.88 27.57
CA ALA A 46 -55.47 15.03 27.45
C ALA A 46 -56.20 13.80 28.02
N GLN A 47 -56.76 14.03 29.21
CA GLN A 47 -58.05 13.60 29.78
C GLN A 47 -58.68 12.20 29.57
N PRO A 48 -59.39 11.72 30.61
CA PRO A 48 -60.11 10.45 30.64
C PRO A 48 -61.55 10.62 30.09
N PRO A 49 -62.19 9.53 29.64
CA PRO A 49 -63.62 9.39 29.74
C PRO A 49 -64.00 8.69 31.06
N GLU A 50 -64.75 9.43 31.86
CA GLU A 50 -65.76 8.86 32.78
C GLU A 50 -66.82 8.05 32.00
N SER A 51 -67.69 7.39 32.77
CA SER A 51 -68.84 6.56 32.38
C SER A 51 -68.50 5.08 32.26
N GLY A 52 -69.14 4.17 32.98
CA GLY A 52 -70.43 4.22 33.63
C GLY A 52 -70.88 2.77 33.71
N GLY A 53 -71.54 2.35 34.78
CA GLY A 53 -72.04 0.98 34.87
C GLY A 53 -72.11 0.43 36.28
N GLY A 54 -72.80 1.14 37.16
CA GLY A 54 -73.34 0.53 38.36
C GLY A 54 -74.29 -0.61 37.97
N TRP A 55 -73.85 -1.84 38.18
CA TRP A 55 -74.72 -3.04 38.10
C TRP A 55 -74.52 -4.01 39.26
N PHE A 56 -73.59 -3.72 40.19
CA PHE A 56 -73.33 -4.57 41.35
C PHE A 56 -74.08 -4.16 42.64
N ALA A 57 -74.87 -3.07 42.63
CA ALA A 57 -75.63 -2.63 43.80
C ALA A 57 -77.06 -3.20 43.90
N ALA A 58 -77.50 -4.03 42.95
CA ALA A 58 -78.90 -4.50 42.86
C ALA A 58 -79.13 -5.97 43.24
N ILE A 59 -78.10 -6.71 43.66
CA ILE A 59 -78.21 -8.18 43.87
C ILE A 59 -78.31 -8.58 45.36
N ASP A 60 -78.07 -7.67 46.31
CA ASP A 60 -78.23 -7.95 47.75
C ASP A 60 -79.66 -7.77 48.28
N GLY A 61 -80.57 -7.19 47.50
CA GLY A 61 -81.95 -6.89 47.94
C GLY A 61 -82.92 -8.08 47.97
N TRP A 62 -82.62 -9.21 47.31
CA TRP A 62 -83.56 -10.32 47.15
C TRP A 62 -83.30 -11.54 48.04
N ARG A 63 -82.14 -11.60 48.71
CA ARG A 63 -81.83 -12.67 49.68
C ARG A 63 -82.43 -12.45 51.08
N GLY A 64 -82.87 -11.23 51.39
CA GLY A 64 -83.51 -10.90 52.68
C GLY A 64 -84.98 -11.36 52.80
N ILE A 65 -85.70 -11.50 51.69
CA ILE A 65 -87.15 -11.77 51.70
C ILE A 65 -87.43 -13.26 52.01
N GLY A 66 -86.58 -14.17 51.55
CA GLY A 66 -86.75 -15.61 51.79
C GLY A 66 -86.52 -16.06 53.25
N TRP A 67 -85.79 -15.27 54.06
CA TRP A 67 -85.56 -15.60 55.47
C TRP A 67 -86.75 -15.19 56.36
N LEU A 68 -87.42 -14.08 56.02
CA LEU A 68 -88.62 -13.62 56.72
C LEU A 68 -89.82 -14.57 56.54
N SER A 69 -90.01 -15.15 55.36
CA SER A 69 -91.12 -16.10 55.14
C SER A 69 -90.92 -17.44 55.86
N CYS A 70 -89.67 -17.91 56.00
CA CYS A 70 -89.36 -19.16 56.71
C CYS A 70 -89.48 -19.00 58.24
N GLY A 71 -89.04 -17.86 58.77
CA GLY A 71 -89.23 -17.52 60.19
C GLY A 71 -90.71 -17.35 60.57
N ALA A 72 -91.50 -16.69 59.71
CA ALA A 72 -92.93 -16.50 59.95
C ALA A 72 -93.72 -17.81 59.89
N ALA A 73 -93.45 -18.69 58.91
CA ALA A 73 -94.11 -19.99 58.80
C ALA A 73 -93.72 -20.94 59.96
N GLY A 74 -92.45 -20.95 60.37
CA GLY A 74 -91.99 -21.73 61.53
C GLY A 74 -92.62 -21.25 62.85
N GLY A 75 -92.69 -19.93 63.07
CA GLY A 75 -93.36 -19.35 64.24
C GLY A 75 -94.86 -19.65 64.27
N PHE A 76 -95.53 -19.62 63.12
CA PHE A 76 -96.96 -19.94 63.02
C PHE A 76 -97.24 -21.42 63.27
N ALA A 77 -96.39 -22.34 62.78
CA ALA A 77 -96.52 -23.77 63.03
C ALA A 77 -96.28 -24.13 64.51
N ILE A 78 -95.32 -23.48 65.16
CA ILE A 78 -95.03 -23.67 66.60
C ILE A 78 -96.19 -23.11 67.45
N GLY A 79 -96.68 -21.90 67.13
CA GLY A 79 -97.84 -21.31 67.82
C GLY A 79 -99.13 -22.13 67.67
N TRP A 80 -99.38 -22.67 66.46
CA TRP A 80 -100.53 -23.54 66.18
C TRP A 80 -100.47 -24.85 66.98
N PHE A 81 -99.28 -25.45 67.10
CA PHE A 81 -99.10 -26.71 67.81
C PHE A 81 -99.21 -26.57 69.35
N ILE A 82 -98.86 -25.39 69.89
CA ILE A 82 -99.03 -25.07 71.33
C ILE A 82 -100.51 -24.89 71.69
N LEU A 83 -101.33 -24.34 70.78
CA LEU A 83 -102.73 -24.01 71.03
C LEU A 83 -103.72 -25.17 70.77
N LEU A 84 -103.39 -26.16 69.91
CA LEU A 84 -104.36 -27.19 69.47
C LEU A 84 -104.02 -28.65 69.84
N ALA A 85 -102.95 -28.94 70.60
CA ALA A 85 -102.58 -30.33 70.92
C ALA A 85 -102.97 -30.76 72.36
N PRO A 86 -104.07 -31.52 72.56
CA PRO A 86 -104.41 -32.11 73.85
C PRO A 86 -103.43 -33.25 74.17
N GLY A 87 -102.68 -33.14 75.27
CA GLY A 87 -101.72 -34.18 75.69
C GLY A 87 -100.98 -33.82 76.97
N GLU A 88 -100.84 -34.83 77.85
CA GLU A 88 -100.34 -34.79 79.23
C GLU A 88 -98.97 -34.10 79.40
N VAL A 89 -98.81 -33.41 80.53
CA VAL A 89 -97.84 -32.32 80.78
C VAL A 89 -96.39 -32.80 81.02
N GLY A 90 -96.10 -34.10 80.88
CA GLY A 90 -94.80 -34.68 81.28
C GLY A 90 -93.76 -34.96 80.19
N SER A 91 -94.14 -35.07 78.91
CA SER A 91 -93.26 -35.61 77.83
C SER A 91 -93.03 -34.63 76.65
N LYS A 92 -93.64 -33.44 76.69
CA LYS A 92 -93.58 -32.47 75.58
C LYS A 92 -92.23 -31.74 75.46
N ALA A 93 -91.50 -31.54 76.56
CA ALA A 93 -90.26 -30.73 76.56
C ALA A 93 -89.08 -31.39 75.80
N ASP A 94 -88.94 -32.72 75.85
CA ASP A 94 -87.85 -33.43 75.18
C ASP A 94 -87.96 -33.39 73.64
N TRP A 95 -89.18 -33.39 73.09
CA TRP A 95 -89.40 -33.29 71.65
C TRP A 95 -89.06 -31.90 71.10
N PHE A 96 -89.32 -30.83 71.86
CA PHE A 96 -88.97 -29.47 71.44
C PHE A 96 -87.46 -29.23 71.45
N PHE A 97 -86.75 -29.80 72.42
CA PHE A 97 -85.29 -29.71 72.46
C PHE A 97 -84.65 -30.44 71.27
N GLY A 98 -85.14 -31.65 70.95
CA GLY A 98 -84.70 -32.40 69.77
C GLY A 98 -84.96 -31.67 68.44
N ALA A 99 -86.17 -31.11 68.26
CA ALA A 99 -86.53 -30.39 67.04
C ALA A 99 -85.74 -29.07 66.87
N GLY A 100 -85.50 -28.34 67.97
CA GLY A 100 -84.71 -27.11 67.96
C GLY A 100 -83.25 -27.35 67.59
N VAL A 101 -82.62 -28.38 68.18
CA VAL A 101 -81.24 -28.78 67.86
C VAL A 101 -81.12 -29.28 66.43
N LEU A 102 -82.09 -30.07 65.93
CA LEU A 102 -82.11 -30.53 64.54
C LEU A 102 -82.21 -29.35 63.55
N CYS A 103 -83.06 -28.35 63.83
CA CYS A 103 -83.15 -27.14 63.02
C CYS A 103 -81.84 -26.35 63.02
N LEU A 104 -81.20 -26.18 64.18
CA LEU A 104 -79.89 -25.54 64.29
C LEU A 104 -78.82 -26.29 63.47
N ALA A 105 -78.80 -27.62 63.52
CA ALA A 105 -77.88 -28.44 62.73
C ALA A 105 -78.14 -28.31 61.22
N LEU A 106 -79.40 -28.35 60.77
CA LEU A 106 -79.77 -28.16 59.36
C LEU A 106 -79.43 -26.76 58.85
N VAL A 107 -79.68 -25.72 59.65
CA VAL A 107 -79.30 -24.34 59.34
C VAL A 107 -77.78 -24.20 59.27
N SER A 108 -77.03 -24.79 60.19
CA SER A 108 -75.56 -24.80 60.17
C SER A 108 -75.01 -25.54 58.96
N LEU A 109 -75.57 -26.70 58.61
CA LEU A 109 -75.19 -27.47 57.42
C LEU A 109 -75.50 -26.70 56.14
N TRP A 110 -76.64 -26.00 56.09
CA TRP A 110 -77.02 -25.15 54.96
C TRP A 110 -76.18 -23.88 54.85
N GLN A 111 -75.86 -23.22 55.96
CA GLN A 111 -74.91 -22.10 56.00
C GLN A 111 -73.54 -22.55 55.52
N THR A 112 -73.05 -23.71 55.97
CA THR A 112 -71.77 -24.27 55.52
C THR A 112 -71.80 -24.63 54.03
N ALA A 113 -72.84 -25.31 53.55
CA ALA A 113 -72.98 -25.68 52.14
C ALA A 113 -73.15 -24.45 51.22
N SER A 114 -73.84 -23.41 51.67
CA SER A 114 -74.02 -22.18 50.90
C SER A 114 -72.74 -21.33 50.86
N ILE A 115 -71.99 -21.25 51.97
CA ILE A 115 -70.66 -20.61 52.01
C ILE A 115 -69.68 -21.38 51.12
N GLN A 116 -69.67 -22.71 51.14
CA GLN A 116 -68.83 -23.52 50.26
C GLN A 116 -69.18 -23.33 48.78
N ARG A 117 -70.47 -23.29 48.43
CA ARG A 117 -70.91 -23.01 47.06
C ARG A 117 -70.50 -21.60 46.62
N GLN A 118 -70.61 -20.61 47.49
CA GLN A 118 -70.17 -19.24 47.19
C GLN A 118 -68.65 -19.13 47.08
N ALA A 119 -67.90 -19.80 47.95
CA ALA A 119 -66.45 -19.87 47.88
C ALA A 119 -66.00 -20.52 46.57
N ASN A 120 -66.63 -21.63 46.16
CA ASN A 120 -66.34 -22.29 44.89
C ASN A 120 -66.69 -21.42 43.68
N GLN A 121 -67.82 -20.70 43.71
CA GLN A 121 -68.18 -19.76 42.63
C GLN A 121 -67.23 -18.57 42.55
N ARG A 122 -66.80 -18.01 43.69
CA ARG A 122 -65.81 -16.93 43.74
C ARG A 122 -64.43 -17.39 43.28
N ALA A 123 -64.02 -18.60 43.67
CA ALA A 123 -62.78 -19.22 43.20
C ALA A 123 -62.81 -19.46 41.68
N ALA A 124 -63.92 -19.95 41.14
CA ALA A 124 -64.08 -20.12 39.69
C ALA A 124 -64.05 -18.77 38.94
N ALA A 125 -64.74 -17.75 39.44
CA ALA A 125 -64.72 -16.42 38.84
C ALA A 125 -63.33 -15.75 38.91
N ALA A 126 -62.59 -15.94 40.01
CA ALA A 126 -61.22 -15.47 40.15
C ALA A 126 -60.26 -16.21 39.20
N ALA A 127 -60.44 -17.52 39.04
CA ALA A 127 -59.65 -18.32 38.09
C ALA A 127 -59.88 -17.88 36.64
N GLU A 128 -61.12 -17.57 36.25
CA GLU A 128 -61.43 -17.04 34.91
C GLU A 128 -60.80 -15.65 34.69
N ARG A 129 -60.86 -14.75 35.68
CA ARG A 129 -60.21 -13.44 35.58
C ARG A 129 -58.69 -13.58 35.40
N LEU A 130 -58.05 -14.41 36.22
CA LEU A 130 -56.62 -14.68 36.09
C LEU A 130 -56.27 -15.28 34.73
N ARG A 131 -57.10 -16.19 34.19
CA ARG A 131 -56.90 -16.72 32.83
C ARG A 131 -56.94 -15.62 31.79
N THR A 132 -57.92 -14.72 31.86
CA THR A 132 -58.01 -13.61 30.89
C THR A 132 -56.84 -12.62 31.00
N GLU A 133 -56.39 -12.31 32.22
CA GLU A 133 -55.24 -11.44 32.45
C GLU A 133 -53.93 -12.07 31.97
N VAL A 134 -53.74 -13.37 32.23
CA VAL A 134 -52.59 -14.14 31.73
C VAL A 134 -52.59 -14.19 30.21
N LEU A 135 -53.74 -14.40 29.57
CA LEU A 135 -53.84 -14.38 28.10
C LEU A 135 -53.54 -12.99 27.53
N ALA A 136 -54.06 -11.92 28.16
CA ALA A 136 -53.75 -10.56 27.76
C ALA A 136 -52.25 -10.22 27.93
N ALA A 137 -51.63 -10.67 29.02
CA ALA A 137 -50.19 -10.50 29.27
C ALA A 137 -49.34 -11.27 28.25
N HIS A 138 -49.70 -12.51 27.92
CA HIS A 138 -49.02 -13.31 26.89
C HIS A 138 -49.10 -12.64 25.52
N GLN A 139 -50.25 -12.05 25.16
CA GLN A 139 -50.38 -11.32 23.90
C GLN A 139 -49.50 -10.07 23.84
N ARG A 140 -49.36 -9.33 24.96
CA ARG A 140 -48.45 -8.17 25.02
C ARG A 140 -47.00 -8.60 24.90
N MET A 141 -46.60 -9.64 25.64
CA MET A 141 -45.24 -10.18 25.56
C MET A 141 -44.91 -10.70 24.16
N ALA A 142 -45.86 -11.36 23.49
CA ALA A 142 -45.65 -11.83 22.11
C ALA A 142 -45.37 -10.65 21.15
N ARG A 143 -46.16 -9.57 21.24
CA ARG A 143 -45.95 -8.36 20.43
C ARG A 143 -44.62 -7.67 20.74
N GLU A 144 -44.27 -7.55 22.01
CA GLU A 144 -42.99 -6.96 22.43
C GLU A 144 -41.80 -7.78 21.94
N LEU A 145 -41.89 -9.11 22.00
CA LEU A 145 -40.88 -10.01 21.44
C LEU A 145 -40.75 -9.87 19.93
N ASP A 146 -41.86 -9.75 19.20
CA ASP A 146 -41.82 -9.58 17.75
C ASP A 146 -41.18 -8.25 17.36
N VAL A 147 -41.51 -7.15 18.08
CA VAL A 147 -40.86 -5.85 17.88
C VAL A 147 -39.37 -5.91 18.23
N ALA A 148 -38.99 -6.57 19.33
CA ALA A 148 -37.59 -6.74 19.72
C ALA A 148 -36.80 -7.55 18.67
N LYS A 149 -37.38 -8.64 18.16
CA LYS A 149 -36.78 -9.44 17.08
C LYS A 149 -36.61 -8.64 15.80
N GLN A 150 -37.60 -7.83 15.42
CA GLN A 150 -37.51 -6.96 14.24
C GLN A 150 -36.42 -5.92 14.39
N ARG A 151 -36.30 -5.27 15.56
CA ARG A 151 -35.22 -4.31 15.85
C ARG A 151 -33.84 -4.97 15.78
N HIS A 152 -33.68 -6.12 16.43
CA HIS A 152 -32.43 -6.85 16.41
C HIS A 152 -32.04 -7.29 14.99
N LYS A 153 -33.01 -7.73 14.18
CA LYS A 153 -32.77 -8.07 12.77
C LYS A 153 -32.32 -6.85 11.96
N ALA A 154 -33.00 -5.72 12.12
CA ALA A 154 -32.64 -4.47 11.44
C ALA A 154 -31.25 -3.97 11.85
N GLU A 155 -30.89 -4.09 13.13
CA GLU A 155 -29.57 -3.73 13.65
C GLU A 155 -28.47 -4.62 13.06
N LEU A 156 -28.68 -5.94 13.01
CA LEU A 156 -27.74 -6.87 12.38
C LEU A 156 -27.55 -6.57 10.89
N GLU A 157 -28.64 -6.31 10.16
CA GLU A 157 -28.56 -5.95 8.74
C GLU A 157 -27.79 -4.64 8.54
N SER A 158 -27.96 -3.66 9.44
CA SER A 158 -27.20 -2.41 9.42
C SER A 158 -25.71 -2.64 9.71
N GLN A 159 -25.38 -3.42 10.73
CA GLN A 159 -23.99 -3.75 11.08
C GLN A 159 -23.30 -4.54 9.97
N GLN A 160 -23.99 -5.50 9.35
CA GLN A 160 -23.46 -6.25 8.22
C GLN A 160 -23.16 -5.35 7.02
N LYS A 161 -24.05 -4.39 6.70
CA LYS A 161 -23.82 -3.42 5.62
C LYS A 161 -22.62 -2.52 5.92
N LEU A 162 -22.47 -2.05 7.15
CA LEU A 162 -21.33 -1.23 7.56
C LEU A 162 -20.02 -2.01 7.48
N HIS A 163 -19.98 -3.24 7.98
CA HIS A 163 -18.80 -4.10 7.88
C HIS A 163 -18.44 -4.43 6.43
N ALA A 164 -19.42 -4.70 5.57
CA ALA A 164 -19.18 -4.95 4.15
C ALA A 164 -18.56 -3.71 3.48
N ALA A 165 -19.13 -2.51 3.71
CA ALA A 165 -18.60 -1.26 3.17
C ALA A 165 -17.19 -0.93 3.70
N GLU A 166 -16.92 -1.25 4.97
CA GLU A 166 -15.59 -1.08 5.57
C GLU A 166 -14.56 -2.00 4.93
N LEU A 167 -14.88 -3.28 4.73
CA LEU A 167 -13.99 -4.23 4.07
C LEU A 167 -13.69 -3.84 2.62
N GLU A 168 -14.70 -3.39 1.86
CA GLU A 168 -14.49 -2.88 0.51
C GLU A 168 -13.58 -1.64 0.49
N SER A 169 -13.75 -0.73 1.44
CA SER A 169 -12.90 0.45 1.59
C SER A 169 -11.45 0.07 1.93
N GLN A 170 -11.26 -0.89 2.84
CA GLN A 170 -9.93 -1.40 3.19
C GLN A 170 -9.25 -2.10 2.02
N GLN A 171 -9.98 -2.93 1.26
CA GLN A 171 -9.47 -3.59 0.06
C GLN A 171 -9.02 -2.57 -0.99
N LYS A 172 -9.85 -1.55 -1.27
CA LYS A 172 -9.50 -0.48 -2.22
C LYS A 172 -8.26 0.30 -1.80
N ARG A 173 -8.12 0.62 -0.50
CA ARG A 173 -6.92 1.27 0.03
C ARG A 173 -5.69 0.39 -0.13
N HIS A 174 -5.80 -0.89 0.21
CA HIS A 174 -4.70 -1.83 0.10
C HIS A 174 -4.26 -2.02 -1.36
N GLU A 175 -5.21 -2.12 -2.30
CA GLU A 175 -4.91 -2.19 -3.72
C GLU A 175 -4.23 -0.91 -4.23
N ALA A 176 -4.73 0.26 -3.83
CA ALA A 176 -4.10 1.54 -4.18
C ALA A 176 -2.68 1.67 -3.62
N ASP A 177 -2.45 1.22 -2.39
CA ASP A 177 -1.13 1.23 -1.76
C ASP A 177 -0.16 0.29 -2.49
N LEU A 178 -0.60 -0.92 -2.86
CA LEU A 178 0.21 -1.86 -3.65
C LEU A 178 0.55 -1.29 -5.03
N GLN A 179 -0.42 -0.69 -5.73
CA GLN A 179 -0.17 -0.05 -7.02
C GLN A 179 0.80 1.13 -6.89
N SER A 180 0.69 1.93 -5.83
CA SER A 180 1.61 3.03 -5.54
C SER A 180 3.04 2.52 -5.32
N GLN A 181 3.21 1.48 -4.49
CA GLN A 181 4.51 0.85 -4.24
C GLN A 181 5.11 0.25 -5.51
N GLN A 182 4.31 -0.42 -6.33
CA GLN A 182 4.78 -0.97 -7.62
C GLN A 182 5.25 0.14 -8.58
N ARG A 183 4.52 1.27 -8.65
CA ARG A 183 4.92 2.42 -9.47
C ARG A 183 6.21 3.05 -8.98
N LEU A 184 6.37 3.21 -7.66
CA LEU A 184 7.61 3.73 -7.07
C LEU A 184 8.79 2.80 -7.34
N HIS A 185 8.62 1.50 -7.13
CA HIS A 185 9.67 0.51 -7.41
C HIS A 185 10.07 0.49 -8.88
N ARG A 186 9.09 0.56 -9.80
CA ARG A 186 9.37 0.66 -11.24
C ARG A 186 10.14 1.93 -11.60
N ALA A 187 9.73 3.07 -11.04
CA ALA A 187 10.41 4.34 -11.26
C ALA A 187 11.85 4.33 -10.71
N GLU A 188 12.08 3.67 -9.58
CA GLU A 188 13.40 3.49 -8.99
C GLU A 188 14.30 2.61 -9.88
N LEU A 189 13.79 1.47 -10.36
CA LEU A 189 14.53 0.60 -11.29
C LEU A 189 14.85 1.32 -12.60
N ASP A 190 13.91 2.07 -13.17
CA ASP A 190 14.14 2.87 -14.37
C ASP A 190 15.21 3.96 -14.11
N GLY A 191 15.20 4.56 -12.92
CA GLY A 191 16.23 5.52 -12.49
C GLY A 191 17.62 4.89 -12.43
N GLN A 192 17.74 3.73 -11.77
CA GLN A 192 19.00 2.98 -11.67
C GLN A 192 19.50 2.54 -13.05
N HIS A 193 18.60 2.09 -13.94
CA HIS A 193 18.98 1.67 -15.28
C HIS A 193 19.52 2.84 -16.11
N ARG A 194 18.86 4.01 -16.07
CA ARG A 194 19.36 5.22 -16.75
C ARG A 194 20.71 5.68 -16.18
N GLN A 195 20.90 5.58 -14.87
CA GLN A 195 22.18 5.89 -14.25
C GLN A 195 23.28 4.93 -14.73
N ALA A 196 23.04 3.63 -14.68
CA ALA A 196 23.99 2.62 -15.17
C ALA A 196 24.33 2.83 -16.66
N GLN A 197 23.34 3.12 -17.50
CA GLN A 197 23.58 3.45 -18.92
C GLN A 197 24.46 4.70 -19.09
N THR A 198 24.25 5.72 -18.27
CA THR A 198 25.04 6.96 -18.31
C THR A 198 26.48 6.71 -17.85
N GLU A 199 26.67 5.93 -16.78
CA GLU A 199 27.99 5.52 -16.29
C GLU A 199 28.73 4.67 -17.32
N HIS A 200 28.06 3.68 -17.93
CA HIS A 200 28.66 2.87 -19.00
C HIS A 200 29.05 3.70 -20.21
N ARG A 201 28.20 4.63 -20.65
CA ARG A 201 28.53 5.56 -21.74
C ARG A 201 29.72 6.43 -21.37
N HIS A 202 29.75 6.96 -20.15
CA HIS A 202 30.85 7.79 -19.67
C HIS A 202 32.18 7.01 -19.64
N LEU A 203 32.18 5.78 -19.13
CA LEU A 203 33.36 4.92 -19.09
C LEU A 203 33.85 4.57 -20.50
N ARG A 204 32.94 4.24 -21.43
CA ARG A 204 33.30 4.00 -22.83
C ARG A 204 33.92 5.23 -23.47
N ASN A 205 33.33 6.41 -23.26
CA ASN A 205 33.86 7.67 -23.76
C ASN A 205 35.24 8.00 -23.16
N GLN A 206 35.46 7.72 -21.88
CA GLN A 206 36.78 7.89 -21.25
C GLN A 206 37.83 6.95 -21.86
N LEU A 207 37.50 5.66 -22.03
CA LEU A 207 38.40 4.68 -22.64
C LEU A 207 38.75 5.03 -24.09
N GLN A 208 37.77 5.45 -24.87
CA GLN A 208 37.99 5.86 -26.26
C GLN A 208 38.83 7.14 -26.35
N ARG A 209 38.60 8.14 -25.48
CA ARG A 209 39.47 9.32 -25.39
C ARG A 209 40.91 8.95 -25.04
N GLN A 210 41.09 8.07 -24.06
CA GLN A 210 42.43 7.60 -23.68
C GLN A 210 43.12 6.88 -24.84
N ALA A 211 42.39 6.02 -25.56
CA ALA A 211 42.92 5.33 -26.74
C ALA A 211 43.34 6.31 -27.84
N ILE A 212 42.52 7.32 -28.15
CA ILE A 212 42.86 8.34 -29.15
C ILE A 212 44.13 9.11 -28.76
N ILE A 213 44.29 9.44 -27.47
CA ILE A 213 45.51 10.10 -26.97
C ILE A 213 46.72 9.19 -27.17
N GLU A 214 46.61 7.91 -26.82
CA GLU A 214 47.71 6.96 -26.92
C GLU A 214 48.10 6.70 -28.38
N VAL A 215 47.11 6.55 -29.27
CA VAL A 215 47.33 6.41 -30.71
C VAL A 215 48.00 7.66 -31.29
N SER A 216 47.53 8.86 -30.92
CA SER A 216 48.16 10.11 -31.35
C SER A 216 49.60 10.25 -30.86
N ARG A 217 49.89 9.77 -29.64
CA ARG A 217 51.25 9.75 -29.07
C ARG A 217 52.13 8.77 -29.84
N SER A 218 51.70 7.52 -29.97
CA SER A 218 52.40 6.45 -30.69
C SER A 218 52.70 6.83 -32.14
N VAL A 219 51.74 7.40 -32.87
CA VAL A 219 51.94 7.90 -34.25
C VAL A 219 53.05 8.96 -34.28
N GLY A 220 53.07 9.87 -33.31
CA GLY A 220 54.11 10.89 -33.20
C GLY A 220 55.50 10.30 -32.92
N GLU A 221 55.59 9.44 -31.92
CA GLU A 221 56.84 8.80 -31.48
C GLU A 221 57.47 7.95 -32.58
N HIS A 222 56.69 7.07 -33.21
CA HIS A 222 57.19 6.21 -34.30
C HIS A 222 57.58 7.01 -35.55
N THR A 223 56.80 8.04 -35.92
CA THR A 223 57.15 8.91 -37.06
C THR A 223 58.46 9.66 -36.81
N GLN A 224 58.67 10.15 -35.58
CA GLN A 224 59.91 10.84 -35.19
C GLN A 224 61.11 9.87 -35.12
N ALA A 225 60.91 8.66 -34.59
CA ALA A 225 61.94 7.63 -34.58
C ALA A 225 62.39 7.27 -36.00
N LEU A 226 61.43 7.04 -36.91
CA LEU A 226 61.73 6.78 -38.32
C LEU A 226 62.46 7.95 -38.97
N ALA A 227 62.04 9.19 -38.74
CA ALA A 227 62.74 10.37 -39.27
C ALA A 227 64.20 10.42 -38.80
N THR A 228 64.45 10.16 -37.51
CA THR A 228 65.81 10.17 -36.93
C THR A 228 66.69 9.07 -37.53
N LEU A 229 66.15 7.86 -37.71
CA LEU A 229 66.86 6.74 -38.35
C LEU A 229 67.18 7.05 -39.81
N TRP A 230 66.25 7.69 -40.52
CA TRP A 230 66.44 8.11 -41.90
C TRP A 230 67.50 9.19 -42.06
N ASP A 231 67.52 10.20 -41.20
CA ASP A 231 68.55 11.25 -41.22
C ASP A 231 69.94 10.66 -40.93
N ARG A 232 70.02 9.72 -39.98
CA ARG A 232 71.25 8.97 -39.72
C ARG A 232 71.68 8.16 -40.94
N GLY A 233 70.75 7.46 -41.59
CA GLY A 233 71.03 6.69 -42.80
C GLY A 233 71.52 7.57 -43.96
N ALA A 234 70.88 8.71 -44.18
CA ALA A 234 71.28 9.69 -45.18
C ALA A 234 72.71 10.21 -44.94
N SER A 235 73.09 10.45 -43.67
CA SER A 235 74.46 10.86 -43.35
C SER A 235 75.50 9.79 -43.72
N ILE A 236 75.19 8.50 -43.49
CA ILE A 236 76.07 7.37 -43.82
C ILE A 236 76.20 7.20 -45.34
N LEU A 237 75.13 7.43 -46.10
CA LEU A 237 75.17 7.37 -47.57
C LEU A 237 76.20 8.32 -48.20
N THR A 238 76.61 9.37 -47.50
CA THR A 238 77.64 10.31 -47.96
C THR A 238 79.09 9.83 -47.75
N ALA A 239 79.30 8.74 -46.99
CA ALA A 239 80.63 8.19 -46.74
C ALA A 239 81.26 7.64 -48.04
N ALA A 240 82.57 7.79 -48.21
CA ALA A 240 83.27 7.44 -49.46
C ALA A 240 83.38 5.92 -49.68
N ASP A 241 83.63 5.14 -48.63
CA ASP A 241 83.85 3.70 -48.74
C ASP A 241 82.54 2.89 -48.78
N ARG A 242 82.46 1.96 -49.74
CA ARG A 242 81.29 1.09 -49.92
C ARG A 242 81.14 0.09 -48.78
N SER A 243 82.24 -0.52 -48.34
CA SER A 243 82.18 -1.55 -47.29
C SER A 243 81.77 -0.95 -45.95
N GLU A 244 82.29 0.24 -45.64
CA GLU A 244 81.90 1.04 -44.49
C GLU A 244 80.42 1.47 -44.55
N ARG A 245 79.92 1.92 -45.70
CA ARG A 245 78.49 2.26 -45.89
C ARG A 245 77.57 1.07 -45.62
N GLU A 246 77.87 -0.09 -46.22
CA GLU A 246 77.05 -1.29 -46.06
C GLU A 246 77.02 -1.76 -44.60
N GLN A 247 78.18 -1.81 -43.96
CA GLN A 247 78.29 -2.25 -42.57
C GLN A 247 77.63 -1.26 -41.58
N ALA A 248 77.70 0.04 -41.84
CA ALA A 248 77.05 1.06 -41.03
C ALA A 248 75.53 1.15 -41.26
N MET A 249 75.03 0.81 -42.46
CA MET A 249 73.60 0.87 -42.77
C MET A 249 72.78 -0.30 -42.26
N ARG A 250 73.37 -1.50 -42.21
CA ARG A 250 72.67 -2.71 -41.75
C ARG A 250 71.92 -2.53 -40.41
N PRO A 251 72.53 -2.03 -39.31
CA PRO A 251 71.80 -1.85 -38.05
C PRO A 251 70.69 -0.80 -38.13
N ILE A 252 70.76 0.16 -39.06
CA ILE A 252 69.70 1.16 -39.25
C ILE A 252 68.50 0.54 -39.94
N PHE A 253 68.70 -0.29 -40.98
CA PHE A 253 67.61 -1.00 -41.62
C PHE A 253 66.91 -1.96 -40.66
N GLU A 254 67.66 -2.67 -39.81
CA GLU A 254 67.10 -3.52 -38.75
C GLU A 254 66.23 -2.70 -37.78
N GLN A 255 66.71 -1.52 -37.34
CA GLN A 255 65.94 -0.62 -36.47
C GLN A 255 64.69 -0.03 -37.16
N ILE A 256 64.79 0.36 -38.43
CA ILE A 256 63.63 0.83 -39.22
C ILE A 256 62.58 -0.28 -39.30
N GLY A 257 63.00 -1.51 -39.61
CA GLY A 257 62.10 -2.66 -39.66
C GLY A 257 61.37 -2.90 -38.34
N GLN A 258 62.07 -2.79 -37.21
CA GLN A 258 61.49 -2.91 -35.87
C GLN A 258 60.45 -1.81 -35.60
N VAL A 259 60.80 -0.55 -35.82
CA VAL A 259 59.90 0.59 -35.57
C VAL A 259 58.64 0.50 -36.44
N VAL A 260 58.77 0.08 -37.69
CA VAL A 260 57.63 -0.17 -38.58
C VAL A 260 56.72 -1.29 -38.06
N HIS A 261 57.31 -2.38 -37.59
CA HIS A 261 56.56 -3.50 -37.05
C HIS A 261 55.75 -3.07 -35.82
N ASP A 262 56.40 -2.40 -34.87
CA ASP A 262 55.77 -1.87 -33.67
C ASP A 262 54.66 -0.88 -34.04
N PHE A 263 54.92 -0.01 -35.02
CA PHE A 263 53.93 0.96 -35.48
C PHE A 263 52.70 0.31 -36.12
N SER A 264 52.89 -0.77 -36.89
CA SER A 264 51.79 -1.52 -37.51
C SER A 264 50.89 -2.19 -36.46
N ILE A 265 51.49 -2.71 -35.37
CA ILE A 265 50.73 -3.29 -34.25
C ILE A 265 49.90 -2.20 -33.56
N GLU A 266 50.48 -1.03 -33.31
CA GLU A 266 49.77 0.08 -32.66
C GLU A 266 48.63 0.62 -33.52
N ILE A 267 48.80 0.74 -34.84
CA ILE A 267 47.72 1.11 -35.76
C ILE A 267 46.61 0.05 -35.76
N ALA A 268 46.96 -1.23 -35.83
CA ALA A 268 45.96 -2.31 -35.79
C ALA A 268 45.18 -2.35 -34.46
N ASN A 269 45.83 -2.04 -33.34
CA ASN A 269 45.17 -1.87 -32.05
C ASN A 269 44.26 -0.64 -32.03
N ALA A 270 44.71 0.47 -32.62
CA ALA A 270 43.90 1.68 -32.78
C ALA A 270 42.61 1.41 -33.54
N HIS A 271 42.66 0.64 -34.63
CA HIS A 271 41.50 0.24 -35.43
C HIS A 271 40.45 -0.55 -34.65
N ARG A 272 40.83 -1.21 -33.54
CA ARG A 272 39.88 -1.97 -32.71
C ARG A 272 39.21 -1.13 -31.62
N ILE A 273 39.84 -0.04 -31.21
CA ILE A 273 39.43 0.71 -30.00
C ILE A 273 38.73 2.02 -30.37
N VAL A 274 39.15 2.64 -31.47
CA VAL A 274 38.55 3.87 -31.98
C VAL A 274 37.38 3.51 -32.89
N ASP A 275 36.22 4.11 -32.65
CA ASP A 275 35.00 3.93 -33.45
C ASP A 275 34.76 5.22 -34.28
N ASP A 276 35.65 5.49 -35.23
CA ASP A 276 35.58 6.67 -36.11
C ASP A 276 36.21 6.40 -37.48
N ASP A 277 35.39 6.43 -38.54
CA ASP A 277 35.79 6.10 -39.91
C ASP A 277 36.85 7.05 -40.47
N ARG A 278 36.81 8.34 -40.10
CA ARG A 278 37.72 9.36 -40.62
C ARG A 278 39.13 9.15 -40.06
N LEU A 279 39.24 8.89 -38.76
CA LEU A 279 40.49 8.56 -38.11
C LEU A 279 41.01 7.20 -38.59
N HIS A 280 40.14 6.21 -38.82
CA HIS A 280 40.54 4.95 -39.45
C HIS A 280 41.18 5.16 -40.82
N GLN A 281 40.56 5.97 -41.69
CA GLN A 281 41.09 6.27 -43.01
C GLN A 281 42.43 7.01 -42.94
N ALA A 282 42.58 7.95 -42.00
CA ALA A 282 43.84 8.66 -41.80
C ALA A 282 44.96 7.74 -41.30
N LEU A 283 44.67 6.83 -40.37
CA LEU A 283 45.62 5.83 -39.90
C LEU A 283 46.03 4.85 -41.00
N THR A 284 45.10 4.46 -41.88
CA THR A 284 45.41 3.67 -43.08
C THR A 284 46.36 4.45 -43.99
N GLY A 285 46.12 5.74 -44.22
CA GLY A 285 47.03 6.59 -45.00
C GLY A 285 48.43 6.72 -44.40
N VAL A 286 48.54 6.71 -43.07
CA VAL A 286 49.85 6.63 -42.36
C VAL A 286 50.53 5.30 -42.64
N ASN A 287 49.82 4.18 -42.52
CA ASN A 287 50.36 2.85 -42.81
C ASN A 287 50.83 2.72 -44.26
N GLU A 288 50.06 3.23 -45.23
CA GLU A 288 50.44 3.26 -46.64
C GLU A 288 51.73 4.07 -46.87
N ALA A 289 51.87 5.23 -46.24
CA ALA A 289 53.09 6.04 -46.32
C ALA A 289 54.31 5.34 -45.71
N VAL A 290 54.12 4.60 -44.62
CA VAL A 290 55.17 3.79 -43.99
C VAL A 290 55.59 2.65 -44.92
N LEU A 291 54.64 1.91 -45.50
CA LEU A 291 54.94 0.83 -46.45
C LEU A 291 55.70 1.36 -47.68
N MET A 292 55.34 2.54 -48.18
CA MET A 292 56.08 3.21 -49.25
C MET A 292 57.52 3.53 -48.83
N ALA A 293 57.73 4.02 -47.59
CA ALA A 293 59.06 4.31 -47.07
C ALA A 293 59.93 3.05 -46.90
N ILE A 294 59.35 1.89 -46.58
CA ILE A 294 60.06 0.61 -46.57
C ILE A 294 60.50 0.24 -47.98
N GLY A 295 59.65 0.44 -49.00
CA GLY A 295 60.01 0.22 -50.39
C GLY A 295 61.23 1.05 -50.78
N VAL A 296 61.26 2.33 -50.40
CA VAL A 296 62.43 3.20 -50.59
C VAL A 296 63.65 2.68 -49.83
N ALA A 297 63.48 2.13 -48.62
CA ALA A 297 64.56 1.50 -47.86
C ALA A 297 65.20 0.31 -48.59
N GLN A 298 64.36 -0.55 -49.15
CA GLN A 298 64.78 -1.73 -49.89
C GLN A 298 65.54 -1.34 -51.16
N ASP A 299 65.04 -0.34 -51.89
CA ASP A 299 65.71 0.22 -53.07
C ASP A 299 67.09 0.78 -52.72
N VAL A 300 67.19 1.57 -51.64
CA VAL A 300 68.46 2.14 -51.16
C VAL A 300 69.43 1.04 -50.73
N SER A 301 68.95 0.03 -50.00
CA SER A 301 69.77 -1.12 -49.61
C SER A 301 70.29 -1.88 -50.83
N ALA A 302 69.45 -2.12 -51.83
CA ALA A 302 69.83 -2.79 -53.07
C ALA A 302 70.87 -1.98 -53.84
N ASP A 303 70.72 -0.65 -53.92
CA ASP A 303 71.71 0.23 -54.54
C ASP A 303 73.06 0.21 -53.83
N ILE A 304 73.09 0.21 -52.49
CA ILE A 304 74.34 0.07 -51.71
C ILE A 304 75.02 -1.27 -52.02
N VAL A 305 74.25 -2.37 -51.99
CA VAL A 305 74.75 -3.73 -52.25
C VAL A 305 75.21 -3.88 -53.70
N ASP A 306 74.59 -3.23 -54.66
CA ASP A 306 74.98 -3.25 -56.08
C ASP A 306 76.10 -2.23 -56.40
N GLY A 307 76.43 -1.33 -55.47
CA GLY A 307 77.41 -0.26 -55.66
C GLY A 307 76.91 0.91 -56.53
N ARG A 308 75.59 1.04 -56.71
CA ARG A 308 74.95 2.19 -57.39
C ARG A 308 74.84 3.37 -56.43
N THR A 309 74.81 4.60 -56.96
CA THR A 309 74.50 5.79 -56.18
C THR A 309 72.99 5.95 -56.03
N SER A 310 72.49 5.79 -54.80
CA SER A 310 71.09 6.04 -54.47
C SER A 310 70.72 7.52 -54.60
N GLN A 311 69.48 7.80 -54.99
CA GLN A 311 68.93 9.16 -55.06
C GLN A 311 68.48 9.63 -53.67
N PRO A 312 69.10 10.65 -53.06
CA PRO A 312 68.72 11.14 -51.73
C PRO A 312 67.29 11.69 -51.67
N ASP A 313 66.82 12.25 -52.78
CA ASP A 313 65.49 12.88 -52.88
C ASP A 313 64.33 11.91 -52.59
N ARG A 314 64.52 10.60 -52.82
CA ARG A 314 63.49 9.58 -52.56
C ARG A 314 63.24 9.39 -51.06
N ILE A 315 64.31 9.41 -50.26
CA ILE A 315 64.22 9.29 -48.80
C ILE A 315 63.47 10.52 -48.25
N SER A 316 63.84 11.72 -48.70
CA SER A 316 63.19 12.96 -48.26
C SER A 316 61.74 13.08 -48.72
N GLN A 317 61.36 12.50 -49.87
CA GLN A 317 59.95 12.42 -50.30
C GLN A 317 59.14 11.48 -49.41
N ALA A 318 59.66 10.28 -49.10
CA ALA A 318 59.01 9.34 -48.21
C ALA A 318 58.84 9.90 -46.79
N GLN A 319 59.89 10.53 -46.23
CA GLN A 319 59.82 11.19 -44.92
C GLN A 319 58.74 12.28 -44.87
N ARG A 320 58.66 13.15 -45.90
CA ARG A 320 57.64 14.21 -45.97
C ARG A 320 56.22 13.65 -46.03
N LEU A 321 56.00 12.64 -46.88
CA LEU A 321 54.70 12.00 -47.00
C LEU A 321 54.27 11.36 -45.67
N MET A 322 55.17 10.65 -44.98
CA MET A 322 54.87 10.08 -43.66
C MET A 322 54.52 11.16 -42.64
N GLN A 323 55.30 12.25 -42.58
CA GLN A 323 55.04 13.36 -41.65
C GLN A 323 53.69 14.04 -41.93
N GLU A 324 53.34 14.23 -43.20
CA GLU A 324 52.06 14.81 -43.62
C GLU A 324 50.88 13.93 -43.17
N ARG A 325 50.95 12.62 -43.46
CA ARG A 325 49.91 11.66 -43.04
C ARG A 325 49.80 11.54 -41.53
N ALA A 326 50.94 11.52 -40.83
CA ALA A 326 50.96 11.48 -39.38
C ALA A 326 50.41 12.78 -38.76
N ALA A 327 50.63 13.94 -39.38
CA ALA A 327 50.04 15.21 -38.95
C ALA A 327 48.52 15.23 -39.18
N GLU A 328 48.06 14.71 -40.32
CA GLU A 328 46.63 14.56 -40.63
C GLU A 328 45.91 13.68 -39.60
N ALA A 329 46.44 12.48 -39.32
CA ALA A 329 45.87 11.56 -38.34
C ALA A 329 45.83 12.18 -36.93
N ARG A 330 46.92 12.85 -36.49
CA ARG A 330 46.96 13.55 -35.20
C ARG A 330 45.96 14.70 -35.13
N ARG A 331 45.81 15.48 -36.21
CA ARG A 331 44.82 16.57 -36.24
C ARG A 331 43.41 16.03 -36.05
N LEU A 332 43.06 14.95 -36.76
CA LEU A 332 41.75 14.30 -36.61
C LEU A 332 41.54 13.72 -35.21
N ALA A 333 42.55 13.08 -34.63
CA ALA A 333 42.53 12.63 -33.24
C ALA A 333 42.26 13.79 -32.26
N TRP A 334 42.94 14.93 -32.44
CA TRP A 334 42.71 16.13 -31.64
C TRP A 334 41.35 16.77 -31.85
N ASP A 335 40.82 16.73 -33.07
CA ASP A 335 39.47 17.22 -33.37
C ASP A 335 38.42 16.34 -32.68
N LEU A 336 38.56 15.01 -32.71
CA LEU A 336 37.67 14.07 -32.02
C LEU A 336 37.68 14.26 -30.48
N LEU A 337 38.85 14.53 -29.90
CA LEU A 337 38.95 14.82 -28.47
C LEU A 337 38.22 16.12 -28.09
N ARG A 338 38.13 17.08 -29.02
CA ARG A 338 37.55 18.41 -28.82
C ARG A 338 36.05 18.45 -29.09
N SER A 339 35.59 17.88 -30.21
CA SER A 339 34.17 17.83 -30.58
C SER A 339 33.37 16.87 -29.70
N GLY A 340 34.06 15.91 -29.04
CA GLY A 340 33.39 14.82 -28.36
C GLY A 340 33.13 13.67 -29.33
N LEU A 341 33.00 12.48 -28.75
CA LEU A 341 32.77 11.22 -29.49
C LEU A 341 31.27 10.94 -29.69
N ASP A 342 30.42 11.87 -29.24
CA ASP A 342 28.98 11.69 -29.14
C ASP A 342 28.28 11.89 -30.50
N ASP A 343 28.90 12.61 -31.45
CA ASP A 343 28.32 12.94 -32.76
C ASP A 343 28.47 11.82 -33.81
N ALA A 344 29.23 10.75 -33.53
CA ALA A 344 29.45 9.67 -34.50
C ALA A 344 28.38 8.56 -34.44
N ALA A 345 27.41 8.66 -33.51
CA ALA A 345 26.43 7.62 -33.23
C ALA A 345 24.95 8.02 -33.49
N GLU A 346 24.70 9.20 -34.06
CA GLU A 346 23.42 9.55 -34.70
C GLU A 346 23.54 9.46 -36.22
#